data_AF-A0A9E3TW99-F1
#
_entry.id   AF-A0A9E3TW99-F1
#
_cell.length_a   1.000
_cell.length_b   1.000
_cell.length_c   1.000
_cell.angle_alpha   90.00
_cell.angle_beta   90.00
_cell.angle_gamma   90.00
#
_symmetry.space_group_name_H-M   'P 1'
#
loop_
_entity.id
_entity.type
_entity.pdbx_description
1 polymer ?
#
loop_
_entity_poly.entity_id
_entity_poly.type
_entity_poly.pdbx_seq_one_letter_code
_entity_poly.pdbx_strand_id
1 'polypeptide(L)'
;EASVCRFVPSEEKPLVYTSGAGIMYGPHVIRACQVILQRLAKEHEGLDYLQVFEDQTGFKSEPLWFIEDGDGGAITALLPSNY
;
A
#
# COMPACT_ATOMS: atom_id res chain seq x y z
N GLU A 1 9.66 2.21 18.21
CA GLU A 1 9.56 0.75 18.05
C GLU A 1 9.87 0.42 16.59
N ALA A 2 10.52 -0.71 16.29
CA ALA A 2 10.73 -1.11 14.90
C ALA A 2 9.37 -1.42 14.29
N SER A 3 9.03 -0.77 13.17
CA SER A 3 7.74 -1.00 12.52
C SER A 3 7.70 -2.40 11.91
N VAL A 4 6.65 -3.17 12.24
CA VAL A 4 6.54 -4.62 11.95
C VAL A 4 5.69 -4.95 10.72
N CYS A 5 5.22 -3.93 9.99
CA CYS A 5 4.30 -4.10 8.86
C CYS A 5 4.92 -4.98 7.77
N ARG A 6 4.11 -5.90 7.24
CA ARG A 6 4.52 -6.91 6.25
C ARG A 6 3.79 -6.79 4.92
N PHE A 7 2.69 -6.04 4.89
CA PHE A 7 1.79 -5.85 3.76
C PHE A 7 1.34 -7.19 3.16
N VAL A 8 1.07 -8.18 4.01
CA VAL A 8 0.59 -9.51 3.62
C VAL A 8 -0.92 -9.57 3.79
N PRO A 9 -1.71 -9.59 2.69
CA PRO A 9 -3.15 -9.69 2.79
C PRO A 9 -3.58 -11.09 3.23
N SER A 10 -4.60 -11.13 4.06
CA SER A 10 -5.29 -12.34 4.52
C SER A 10 -6.80 -12.08 4.57
N GLU A 11 -7.60 -13.08 4.96
CA GLU A 11 -9.03 -12.87 5.21
C GLU A 11 -9.27 -11.88 6.36
N GLU A 12 -8.42 -11.89 7.39
CA GLU A 12 -8.52 -11.01 8.56
C GLU A 12 -7.88 -9.63 8.33
N LYS A 13 -6.98 -9.52 7.33
CA LYS A 13 -6.33 -8.27 6.94
C LYS A 13 -6.36 -8.14 5.41
N PRO A 14 -7.50 -7.77 4.81
CA PRO A 14 -7.64 -7.73 3.36
C PRO A 14 -6.85 -6.57 2.75
N LEU A 15 -6.44 -6.73 1.48
CA LEU A 15 -6.03 -5.60 0.65
C LEU A 15 -7.28 -4.93 0.08
N VAL A 16 -7.48 -3.67 0.43
CA VAL A 16 -8.56 -2.81 -0.08
C VAL A 16 -7.98 -1.56 -0.71
N TYR A 17 -8.77 -0.88 -1.54
CA TYR A 17 -8.35 0.39 -2.13
C TYR A 17 -9.52 1.34 -2.33
N THR A 18 -9.26 2.65 -2.22
CA THR A 18 -10.28 3.66 -2.49
C THR A 18 -10.64 3.68 -3.98
N SER A 19 -11.83 4.18 -4.30
CA SER A 19 -12.24 4.36 -5.70
C SER A 19 -11.26 5.24 -6.48
N GLY A 20 -10.72 6.29 -5.86
CA GLY A 20 -9.72 7.17 -6.47
C GLY A 20 -8.44 6.43 -6.86
N ALA A 21 -7.88 5.65 -5.94
CA ALA A 21 -6.70 4.83 -6.22
C ALA A 21 -6.98 3.78 -7.31
N GLY A 22 -8.15 3.13 -7.25
CA GLY A 22 -8.58 2.17 -8.26
C GLY A 22 -8.73 2.76 -9.66
N ILE A 23 -9.25 3.99 -9.78
CA ILE A 23 -9.39 4.71 -11.06
C ILE A 23 -8.03 5.18 -11.58
N MET A 24 -7.20 5.75 -10.70
CA MET A 24 -5.94 6.37 -11.10
C MET A 24 -4.88 5.34 -11.45
N TYR A 25 -4.69 4.31 -10.62
CA TYR A 25 -3.61 3.33 -10.78
C TYR A 25 -4.09 1.98 -11.34
N GLY A 26 -5.33 1.60 -11.07
CA GLY A 26 -5.87 0.31 -11.45
C GLY A 26 -5.41 -0.83 -10.53
N PRO A 27 -6.20 -1.92 -10.46
CA PRO A 27 -5.96 -3.02 -9.52
C PRO A 27 -4.65 -3.77 -9.78
N HIS A 28 -4.21 -3.83 -11.05
CA HIS A 28 -2.95 -4.51 -11.41
C HIS A 28 -1.73 -3.80 -10.85
N VAL A 29 -1.68 -2.46 -10.93
CA VAL A 29 -0.55 -1.68 -10.40
C VAL A 29 -0.55 -1.72 -8.87
N ILE A 30 -1.72 -1.55 -8.24
CA ILE A 30 -1.86 -1.65 -6.78
C ILE A 30 -1.34 -3.01 -6.28
N ARG A 31 -1.71 -4.11 -6.94
CA ARG A 31 -1.21 -5.44 -6.58
C ARG A 31 0.29 -5.58 -6.79
N ALA A 32 0.84 -5.01 -7.86
CA ALA A 32 2.29 -5.04 -8.10
C ALA A 32 3.07 -4.28 -7.01
N CYS A 33 2.61 -3.08 -6.62
CA CYS A 33 3.16 -2.30 -5.51
C CYS A 33 3.11 -3.10 -4.20
N GLN A 34 1.97 -3.75 -3.91
CA GLN A 34 1.81 -4.57 -2.72
C GLN A 34 2.82 -5.74 -2.67
N VAL A 35 3.09 -6.40 -3.79
CA VAL A 35 4.14 -7.45 -3.88
C VAL A 35 5.54 -6.89 -3.63
N ILE A 36 5.83 -5.66 -4.08
CA ILE A 36 7.10 -4.99 -3.80
C ILE A 36 7.23 -4.72 -2.30
N LEU A 37 6.17 -4.23 -1.65
CA LEU A 37 6.17 -4.00 -0.19
C LEU A 37 6.45 -5.27 0.60
N GLN A 38 5.86 -6.40 0.21
CA GLN A 38 6.14 -7.69 0.87
C GLN A 38 7.61 -8.09 0.79
N ARG A 39 8.24 -7.86 -0.38
CA ARG A 39 9.68 -8.16 -0.57
C ARG A 39 10.54 -7.26 0.30
N LEU A 40 10.29 -5.96 0.26
CA LEU A 40 11.01 -4.98 1.08
C LEU A 40 10.83 -5.24 2.58
N ALA A 41 9.61 -5.54 3.02
CA ALA A 41 9.35 -5.89 4.42
C ALA A 41 10.06 -7.18 4.85
N LYS A 42 10.31 -8.11 3.93
CA LYS A 42 11.14 -9.28 4.21
C LYS A 42 12.62 -8.91 4.34
N GLU A 43 13.12 -8.06 3.45
CA GLU A 43 14.53 -7.63 3.40
C GLU A 43 14.92 -6.74 4.59
N HIS A 44 14.01 -5.86 5.02
CA HIS A 44 14.25 -4.89 6.10
C HIS A 44 13.71 -5.34 7.46
N GLU A 45 13.28 -6.59 7.57
CA GLU A 45 12.66 -7.16 8.78
C GLU A 45 11.38 -6.42 9.26
N GLY A 46 10.79 -5.60 8.41
CA GLY A 46 9.59 -4.81 8.66
C GLY A 46 9.64 -3.52 7.84
N LEU A 47 8.53 -2.79 7.78
CA LEU A 47 8.42 -1.48 7.16
C LEU A 47 7.54 -0.57 8.02
N ASP A 48 7.67 0.74 7.84
CA ASP A 48 6.72 1.71 8.38
C ASP A 48 5.30 1.46 7.87
N TYR A 49 4.31 1.78 8.70
CA TYR A 49 2.90 1.53 8.40
C TYR A 49 2.41 2.26 7.15
N LEU A 50 2.98 3.43 6.84
CA LEU A 50 2.73 4.21 5.63
C LEU A 50 3.88 4.05 4.64
N GLN A 51 3.56 3.59 3.42
CA GLN A 51 4.49 3.47 2.31
C GLN A 51 3.98 4.25 1.10
N VAL A 52 4.87 4.94 0.39
CA VAL A 52 4.52 5.87 -0.69
C VAL A 52 5.18 5.44 -1.99
N PHE A 53 4.39 5.30 -3.05
CA PHE A 53 4.87 5.06 -4.41
C PHE A 53 4.63 6.30 -5.28
N GLU A 54 5.74 6.91 -5.72
CA GLU A 54 5.73 8.03 -6.65
C GLU A 54 5.64 7.55 -8.10
N ASP A 55 4.80 8.20 -8.91
CA ASP A 55 4.76 7.95 -10.34
C ASP A 55 5.95 8.64 -11.05
N GLN A 56 6.90 7.84 -11.53
CA GLN A 56 8.07 8.34 -12.25
C GLN A 56 7.75 8.79 -13.68
N THR A 57 6.57 8.49 -14.20
CA THR A 57 6.18 8.84 -15.57
C THR A 57 5.62 10.25 -15.70
N GLY A 58 5.19 10.86 -14.59
CA GLY A 58 4.57 12.19 -14.55
C GLY A 58 3.12 12.20 -15.08
N PHE A 59 2.49 11.04 -15.28
CA PHE A 59 1.11 10.93 -15.74
C PHE A 59 0.09 10.91 -14.60
N LYS A 60 0.51 10.55 -13.37
CA LYS A 60 -0.35 10.54 -12.18
C LYS A 60 -0.18 11.84 -11.41
N SER A 61 -1.31 12.43 -11.03
CA SER A 61 -1.34 13.72 -10.33
C SER A 61 -1.02 13.61 -8.84
N GLU A 62 -1.10 12.40 -8.27
CA GLU A 62 -0.88 12.14 -6.86
C GLU A 62 -0.15 10.80 -6.69
N PRO A 63 0.70 10.63 -5.66
CA PRO A 63 1.31 9.35 -5.36
C PRO A 63 0.29 8.33 -4.86
N LEU A 64 0.66 7.05 -4.91
CA LEU A 64 -0.12 5.96 -4.32
C LEU A 64 0.40 5.65 -2.92
N TRP A 65 -0.46 5.82 -1.92
CA TRP A 65 -0.17 5.47 -0.53
C TRP A 65 -0.66 4.06 -0.22
N PHE A 66 0.11 3.35 0.61
CA PHE A 66 -0.29 2.11 1.27
C PHE A 66 -0.20 2.30 2.78
N ILE A 67 -1.28 1.99 3.47
CA ILE A 67 -1.36 1.98 4.93
C ILE A 67 -1.66 0.56 5.37
N GLU A 68 -0.80 -0.03 6.20
CA GLU A 68 -1.13 -1.25 6.92
C GLU A 68 -1.60 -0.90 8.34
N ASP A 69 -2.89 -1.11 8.58
CA ASP A 69 -3.46 -1.02 9.92
C ASP A 69 -2.93 -2.15 10.81
N GLY A 70 -3.03 -1.95 12.12
CA GLY A 70 -2.70 -2.96 13.14
C GLY A 70 -3.56 -4.23 13.03
N ASP A 71 -3.48 -5.07 14.06
CA ASP A 71 -4.20 -6.35 14.08
C ASP A 71 -5.71 -6.16 13.89
N GLY A 72 -6.29 -6.95 12.98
CA GLY A 72 -7.71 -6.87 12.60
C GLY A 72 -8.10 -5.71 11.69
N GLY A 73 -7.16 -4.87 11.26
CA GLY A 73 -7.38 -3.80 10.29
C GLY A 73 -7.21 -4.27 8.83
N ALA A 74 -6.99 -3.33 7.90
CA ALA A 74 -6.77 -3.63 6.49
C ALA A 74 -5.41 -3.16 5.99
N ILE A 75 -5.02 -3.64 4.82
CA ILE A 75 -4.00 -2.98 4.00
C ILE A 75 -4.76 -2.10 3.01
N THR A 76 -4.68 -0.80 3.17
CA THR A 76 -5.44 0.15 2.36
C THR A 76 -4.52 0.87 1.38
N ALA A 77 -4.83 0.78 0.09
CA ALA A 77 -4.23 1.63 -0.93
C ALA A 77 -5.12 2.84 -1.25
N LEU A 78 -4.60 4.05 -1.16
CA LEU A 78 -5.37 5.28 -1.28
C LEU A 78 -4.54 6.40 -1.91
N LEU A 79 -5.23 7.43 -2.40
CA LEU A 79 -4.61 8.71 -2.75
C LEU A 79 -4.52 9.58 -1.48
N PRO A 80 -3.53 10.49 -1.36
CA PRO A 80 -3.44 11.43 -0.25
C PRO A 80 -4.72 12.25 -0.06
N SER A 81 -5.37 12.64 -1.14
CA SER A 81 -6.66 13.37 -1.10
C SER A 81 -7.84 12.55 -0.57
N ASN A 82 -7.69 11.24 -0.35
CA ASN A 82 -8.71 10.38 0.23
C ASN A 82 -8.48 10.07 1.72
N TYR A 83 -7.42 10.61 2.32
CA TYR A 83 -7.12 10.54 3.75
C TYR A 83 -7.64 11.79 4.47
#